data_AF-A0A7K4IQK2-F1
#
_entry.id   AF-A0A7K4IQK2-F1
#
_cell.length_a   1.000
_cell.length_b   1.000
_cell.length_c   1.000
_cell.angle_alpha   90.00
_cell.angle_beta   90.00
_cell.angle_gamma   90.00
#
_symmetry.space_group_name_H-M   'P 1'
#
loop_
_entity.id
_entity.type
_entity.pdbx_description
1 polymer ?
#
loop_
_entity_poly.entity_id
_entity_poly.type
_entity_poly.pdbx_seq_one_letter_code
_entity_poly.pdbx_strand_id
1 'polypeptide(L)'
;MSRGTIIVLSAILIILIASLLVLNHARYEKVEGISLEITLPETVYEKFTDHSEAWAKVFENVSTIPEYWNVTIPPNLADKSIHEIAAIFGGNVYFNDFEYAYCYISVPKRNCQALNQTLTGIGFTIEEVSYLTPNQ
;
A
#
# COMPACT_ATOMS: atom_id res chain seq x y z
N MET A 1 -17.20 45.39 -30.95
CA MET A 1 -17.43 44.01 -30.46
C MET A 1 -18.92 43.85 -30.16
N SER A 2 -19.60 42.84 -30.71
CA SER A 2 -21.06 42.70 -30.49
C SER A 2 -21.33 42.09 -29.11
N ARG A 3 -22.51 42.37 -28.54
CA ARG A 3 -22.95 41.77 -27.26
C ARG A 3 -22.89 40.23 -27.28
N GLY A 4 -23.14 39.61 -28.44
CA GLY A 4 -23.05 38.16 -28.61
C GLY A 4 -21.63 37.62 -28.44
N THR A 5 -20.62 38.30 -28.99
CA THR A 5 -19.20 37.92 -28.80
C THR A 5 -18.74 38.00 -27.34
N ILE A 6 -19.25 38.96 -26.57
CA ILE A 6 -18.90 39.11 -25.15
C ILE A 6 -19.48 37.95 -24.32
N ILE A 7 -20.73 37.57 -24.57
CA ILE A 7 -21.40 36.49 -23.83
C ILE A 7 -20.70 35.15 -24.10
N VAL A 8 -20.31 34.87 -25.35
CA VAL A 8 -19.62 33.63 -25.73
C VAL A 8 -18.24 33.55 -25.06
N LEU A 9 -17.47 34.64 -25.06
CA LEU A 9 -16.15 34.67 -24.42
C LEU A 9 -16.23 34.46 -22.90
N SER A 10 -17.24 35.06 -22.25
CA SER A 10 -17.48 34.86 -20.82
C SER A 10 -17.86 33.42 -20.48
N ALA A 11 -18.68 32.76 -21.29
CA ALA A 11 -19.08 31.37 -21.08
C ALA A 11 -17.89 30.41 -21.20
N ILE A 12 -17.03 30.61 -22.20
CA ILE A 12 -15.81 29.81 -22.41
C ILE A 12 -14.86 29.95 -21.22
N LEU A 13 -14.68 31.18 -20.72
CA LEU A 13 -13.83 31.45 -19.56
C LEU A 13 -14.34 30.74 -18.30
N ILE A 14 -15.65 30.74 -18.06
CA ILE A 14 -16.25 30.04 -16.91
C ILE A 14 -16.03 28.52 -17.01
N ILE A 15 -16.22 27.94 -18.20
CA ILE A 15 -15.98 26.51 -18.43
C ILE A 15 -14.51 26.17 -18.17
N LEU A 16 -13.57 26.97 -18.68
CA LEU A 16 -12.14 26.79 -18.45
C LEU A 16 -11.78 26.83 -16.96
N ILE A 17 -12.32 27.81 -16.22
CA ILE A 17 -12.08 27.93 -14.76
C ILE A 17 -12.66 26.73 -14.02
N ALA A 18 -13.87 26.31 -14.36
CA ALA A 18 -14.51 25.14 -13.75
C ALA A 18 -13.72 23.85 -14.03
N SER A 19 -13.26 23.64 -15.26
CA SER A 19 -12.41 22.50 -15.61
C SER A 19 -11.07 22.52 -14.86
N LEU A 20 -10.47 23.70 -14.71
CA LEU A 20 -9.23 23.85 -13.96
C LEU A 20 -9.42 23.54 -12.46
N LEU A 21 -10.54 23.97 -11.88
CA LEU A 21 -10.91 23.69 -10.50
C LEU A 21 -11.14 22.19 -10.27
N VAL A 22 -11.87 21.52 -11.15
CA VAL A 22 -12.09 20.07 -11.09
C VAL A 22 -10.77 19.31 -11.21
N LEU A 23 -9.91 19.70 -12.16
CA LEU A 23 -8.60 19.08 -12.35
C LEU A 23 -7.67 19.31 -11.15
N ASN A 24 -7.67 20.51 -10.57
CA ASN A 24 -6.90 20.80 -9.37
C ASN A 24 -7.45 20.05 -8.16
N HIS A 25 -8.77 19.95 -7.98
CA HIS A 25 -9.35 19.19 -6.89
C HIS A 25 -8.99 17.70 -6.97
N ALA A 26 -9.03 17.12 -8.17
CA ALA A 26 -8.56 15.76 -8.42
C ALA A 26 -7.05 15.56 -8.18
N ARG A 27 -6.24 16.61 -8.34
CA ARG A 27 -4.79 16.57 -8.03
C ARG A 27 -4.48 16.80 -6.54
N TYR A 28 -5.34 17.51 -5.83
CA TYR A 28 -5.16 17.88 -4.42
C TYR A 28 -5.95 16.99 -3.45
N GLU A 29 -6.61 15.94 -3.93
CA GLU A 29 -7.12 14.90 -3.06
C GLU A 29 -5.92 14.22 -2.39
N LYS A 30 -5.54 14.77 -1.22
CA LYS A 30 -4.52 14.22 -0.35
C LYS A 30 -4.99 12.82 -0.03
N VAL A 31 -4.39 11.84 -0.68
CA VAL A 31 -4.69 10.44 -0.44
C VAL A 31 -4.33 10.18 1.02
N GLU A 32 -5.34 10.09 1.88
CA GLU A 32 -5.13 9.72 3.28
C GLU A 32 -4.42 8.37 3.28
N GLY A 33 -3.18 8.36 3.75
CA GLY A 33 -2.37 7.15 3.91
C GLY A 33 -2.63 6.53 5.27
N ILE A 34 -2.64 5.21 5.32
CA ILE A 34 -2.59 4.42 6.55
C ILE A 34 -1.22 3.74 6.61
N SER A 35 -0.61 3.76 7.79
CA SER A 35 0.62 3.02 8.08
C SER A 35 0.28 1.66 8.68
N LEU A 36 0.83 0.61 8.10
CA LEU A 36 0.67 -0.77 8.56
C LEU A 36 2.03 -1.32 8.96
N GLU A 37 2.09 -1.94 10.13
CA GLU A 37 3.15 -2.86 10.50
C GLU A 37 2.81 -4.26 9.99
N ILE A 38 3.79 -4.92 9.39
CA ILE A 38 3.67 -6.30 8.93
C ILE A 38 4.73 -7.12 9.63
N THR A 39 4.30 -8.15 10.32
CA THR A 39 5.15 -9.08 11.05
C THR A 39 4.81 -10.52 10.68
N LEU A 40 5.75 -11.43 10.92
CA LEU A 40 5.43 -12.84 11.00
C LEU A 40 4.65 -13.14 12.29
N PRO A 41 3.79 -14.17 12.31
CA PRO A 41 3.21 -14.69 13.53
C PRO A 41 4.31 -15.10 14.52
N GLU A 42 4.08 -14.85 15.80
CA GLU A 42 5.05 -15.11 16.87
C GLU A 42 5.57 -16.56 16.87
N THR A 43 4.73 -17.53 16.51
CA THR A 43 5.09 -18.96 16.43
C THR A 43 6.16 -19.28 15.40
N VAL A 44 6.44 -18.33 14.51
CA VAL A 44 7.28 -18.49 13.33
C VAL A 44 8.46 -17.53 13.34
N TYR A 45 8.27 -16.39 14.00
CA TYR A 45 9.23 -15.31 14.18
C TYR A 45 10.64 -15.80 14.56
N GLU A 46 10.75 -16.71 15.53
CA GLU A 46 12.05 -17.23 16.01
C GLU A 46 12.86 -17.97 14.93
N LYS A 47 12.21 -18.46 13.87
CA LYS A 47 12.90 -19.14 12.75
C LYS A 47 13.55 -18.15 11.77
N PHE A 48 13.22 -16.85 11.88
CA PHE A 48 13.70 -15.80 10.98
C PHE A 48 14.68 -14.83 11.65
N THR A 49 14.68 -14.72 12.98
CA THR A 49 15.61 -13.86 13.72
C THR A 49 17.08 -14.22 13.48
N ASP A 50 17.39 -15.50 13.28
CA ASP A 50 18.75 -15.96 12.96
C ASP A 50 19.01 -16.09 11.45
N HIS A 51 17.98 -15.84 10.62
CA HIS A 51 17.98 -16.03 9.17
C HIS A 51 17.33 -14.84 8.46
N SER A 52 17.90 -13.65 8.62
CA SER A 52 17.40 -12.41 8.02
C SER A 52 17.20 -12.49 6.49
N GLU A 53 18.00 -13.31 5.79
CA GLU A 53 17.86 -13.61 4.37
C GLU A 53 16.52 -14.29 4.03
N ALA A 54 15.92 -14.99 4.99
CA ALA A 54 14.65 -15.64 4.81
C ALA A 54 13.50 -14.63 4.71
N TRP A 55 13.63 -13.44 5.31
CA TRP A 55 12.67 -12.35 5.22
C TRP A 55 12.58 -11.78 3.78
N ALA A 56 13.71 -11.73 3.07
CA ALA A 56 13.73 -11.29 1.66
C ALA A 56 12.95 -12.22 0.72
N LYS A 57 12.82 -13.49 1.11
CA LYS A 57 12.13 -14.55 0.36
C LYS A 57 11.00 -15.17 1.18
N VAL A 58 10.25 -14.35 1.90
CA VAL A 58 9.22 -14.82 2.84
C VAL A 58 8.37 -15.93 2.23
N PHE A 59 7.83 -15.78 1.02
CA PHE A 59 6.92 -16.78 0.47
C PHE A 59 7.55 -18.14 0.19
N GLU A 60 8.77 -18.17 -0.34
CA GLU A 60 9.52 -19.42 -0.53
C GLU A 60 9.71 -20.12 0.82
N ASN A 61 10.06 -19.37 1.88
CA ASN A 61 10.39 -19.93 3.18
C ASN A 61 9.16 -20.28 4.03
N VAL A 62 8.15 -19.41 4.03
CA VAL A 62 6.90 -19.58 4.76
C VAL A 62 6.14 -20.80 4.26
N SER A 63 6.19 -21.12 2.96
CA SER A 63 5.58 -22.35 2.43
C SER A 63 6.18 -23.65 3.03
N THR A 64 7.40 -23.59 3.56
CA THR A 64 8.06 -24.75 4.19
C THR A 64 7.67 -24.93 5.67
N ILE A 65 6.94 -23.98 6.24
CA ILE A 65 6.61 -23.92 7.66
C ILE A 65 5.24 -24.60 7.88
N PRO A 66 5.14 -25.59 8.80
CA PRO A 66 3.91 -26.36 9.01
C PRO A 66 2.66 -25.52 9.25
N GLU A 67 2.80 -24.42 9.97
CA GLU A 67 1.73 -23.46 10.28
C GLU A 67 1.13 -22.80 9.02
N TYR A 68 1.86 -22.80 7.91
CA TYR A 68 1.47 -22.21 6.63
C TYR A 68 1.19 -23.21 5.52
N TRP A 69 1.32 -24.52 5.77
CA TRP A 69 1.04 -25.54 4.75
C TRP A 69 -0.40 -25.50 4.22
N ASN A 70 -1.32 -24.94 5.00
CA ASN A 70 -2.72 -24.76 4.60
C ASN A 70 -3.00 -23.39 3.96
N VAL A 71 -2.03 -22.48 3.95
CA VAL A 71 -2.16 -21.17 3.35
C VAL A 71 -2.01 -21.30 1.83
N THR A 72 -3.09 -21.03 1.12
CA THR A 72 -3.05 -21.00 -0.35
C THR A 72 -2.56 -19.62 -0.79
N ILE A 73 -1.31 -19.54 -1.24
CA ILE A 73 -0.78 -18.32 -1.85
C ILE A 73 -1.42 -18.17 -3.24
N PRO A 74 -2.14 -17.07 -3.52
CA PRO A 74 -2.69 -16.80 -4.84
C PRO A 74 -1.57 -16.80 -5.91
N PRO A 75 -1.75 -17.43 -7.08
CA PRO A 75 -0.69 -17.53 -8.10
C PRO A 75 -0.17 -16.17 -8.59
N ASN A 76 -0.99 -15.12 -8.51
CA ASN A 76 -0.60 -13.75 -8.87
C ASN A 76 0.27 -13.06 -7.81
N LEU A 77 0.39 -13.64 -6.62
CA LEU A 77 1.23 -13.18 -5.51
C LEU A 77 2.43 -14.10 -5.28
N ALA A 78 2.40 -15.33 -5.82
CA ALA A 78 3.56 -16.21 -5.86
C ALA A 78 4.75 -15.47 -6.48
N ASP A 79 5.92 -15.64 -5.87
CA ASP A 79 7.20 -15.02 -6.26
C ASP A 79 7.29 -13.49 -6.13
N LYS A 80 6.28 -12.82 -5.57
CA LYS A 80 6.34 -11.37 -5.28
C LYS A 80 6.95 -11.11 -3.93
N SER A 81 7.84 -10.13 -3.84
CA SER A 81 8.26 -9.56 -2.56
C SER A 81 7.13 -8.77 -1.90
N ILE A 82 7.25 -8.50 -0.59
CA ILE A 82 6.30 -7.63 0.13
C ILE A 82 6.21 -6.24 -0.52
N HIS A 83 7.32 -5.72 -1.07
CA HIS A 83 7.35 -4.46 -1.79
C HIS A 83 6.47 -4.48 -3.05
N GLU A 84 6.56 -5.56 -3.84
CA GLU A 84 5.75 -5.72 -5.04
C GLU A 84 4.27 -5.93 -4.72
N ILE A 85 3.95 -6.64 -3.63
CA ILE A 85 2.58 -6.77 -3.15
C ILE A 85 2.05 -5.40 -2.73
N ALA A 86 2.80 -4.65 -1.93
CA ALA A 86 2.44 -3.28 -1.51
C ALA A 86 2.09 -2.39 -2.71
N ALA A 87 2.93 -2.44 -3.74
CA ALA A 87 2.80 -1.61 -4.94
C ALA A 87 1.49 -1.90 -5.72
N ILE A 88 1.00 -3.14 -5.73
CA ILE A 88 -0.30 -3.50 -6.34
C ILE A 88 -1.44 -2.68 -5.72
N PHE A 89 -1.35 -2.39 -4.42
CA PHE A 89 -2.34 -1.61 -3.68
C PHE A 89 -2.01 -0.11 -3.62
N GLY A 90 -1.02 0.34 -4.41
CA GLY A 90 -0.53 1.72 -4.38
C GLY A 90 0.18 2.08 -3.07
N GLY A 91 0.59 1.08 -2.30
CA GLY A 91 1.37 1.27 -1.09
C GLY A 91 2.87 1.27 -1.34
N ASN A 92 3.63 1.78 -0.37
CA ASN A 92 5.08 1.80 -0.38
C ASN A 92 5.62 1.30 0.95
N VAL A 93 6.56 0.36 0.90
CA VAL A 93 7.36 -0.04 2.07
C VAL A 93 8.38 1.08 2.32
N TYR A 94 8.32 1.73 3.49
CA TYR A 94 9.22 2.84 3.84
C TYR A 94 10.26 2.48 4.90
N PHE A 95 10.08 1.33 5.54
CA PHE A 95 11.02 0.75 6.48
C PHE A 95 10.90 -0.77 6.39
N ASN A 96 12.04 -1.45 6.38
CA ASN A 96 12.10 -2.90 6.25
C ASN A 96 13.27 -3.42 7.08
N ASP A 97 12.98 -4.16 8.13
CA ASP A 97 13.99 -4.73 9.02
C ASP A 97 14.01 -6.25 8.85
N PHE A 98 15.10 -6.73 8.27
CA PHE A 98 15.31 -8.15 8.02
C PHE A 98 15.72 -8.91 9.28
N GLU A 99 16.34 -8.25 10.27
CA GLU A 99 16.80 -8.87 11.52
C GLU A 99 15.60 -9.21 12.41
N TYR A 100 14.61 -8.33 12.43
CA TYR A 100 13.39 -8.49 13.22
C TYR A 100 12.18 -8.92 12.38
N ALA A 101 12.38 -9.34 11.13
CA ALA A 101 11.32 -9.85 10.23
C ALA A 101 10.03 -9.00 10.24
N TYR A 102 10.18 -7.67 10.16
CA TYR A 102 9.05 -6.75 10.09
C TYR A 102 9.28 -5.61 9.10
N CYS A 103 8.19 -5.05 8.60
CA CYS A 103 8.25 -3.87 7.74
C CYS A 103 7.06 -2.94 7.96
N TYR A 104 7.24 -1.68 7.55
CA TYR A 104 6.17 -0.69 7.55
C TYR A 104 5.75 -0.32 6.13
N ILE A 105 4.45 -0.39 5.87
CA ILE A 105 3.83 0.02 4.61
C ILE A 105 2.97 1.25 4.83
N SER A 106 3.16 2.26 3.98
CA SER A 106 2.18 3.35 3.81
C SER A 106 1.30 3.02 2.61
N VAL A 107 -0.02 2.92 2.81
CA VAL A 107 -0.98 2.55 1.75
C VAL A 107 -2.16 3.54 1.71
N PRO A 108 -2.72 3.86 0.53
CA PRO A 108 -3.97 4.61 0.44
C PRO A 108 -5.07 3.98 1.29
N LYS A 109 -5.76 4.78 2.11
CA LYS A 109 -6.85 4.32 3.00
C LYS A 109 -7.90 3.48 2.29
N ARG A 110 -8.27 3.86 1.06
CA ARG A 110 -9.20 3.10 0.20
C ARG A 110 -8.75 1.68 -0.15
N ASN A 111 -7.44 1.42 -0.12
CA ASN A 111 -6.84 0.13 -0.46
C ASN A 111 -6.34 -0.63 0.78
N CYS A 112 -6.32 0.01 1.95
CA CYS A 112 -5.81 -0.56 3.20
C CYS A 112 -6.50 -1.87 3.58
N GLN A 113 -7.82 -1.92 3.50
CA GLN A 113 -8.57 -3.14 3.83
C GLN A 113 -8.22 -4.30 2.89
N ALA A 114 -8.10 -4.04 1.58
CA ALA A 114 -7.77 -5.07 0.60
C ALA A 114 -6.33 -5.59 0.76
N LEU A 115 -5.38 -4.69 1.03
CA LEU A 115 -4.00 -5.06 1.36
C LEU A 115 -3.96 -5.90 2.64
N ASN A 116 -4.65 -5.47 3.70
CA ASN A 116 -4.70 -6.19 4.98
C ASN A 116 -5.28 -7.60 4.81
N GLN A 117 -6.40 -7.73 4.12
CA GLN A 117 -7.00 -9.04 3.82
C GLN A 117 -6.06 -9.94 3.01
N THR A 118 -5.34 -9.37 2.04
CA THR A 118 -4.38 -10.12 1.21
C THR A 118 -3.23 -10.66 2.03
N LEU A 119 -2.59 -9.80 2.84
CA LEU A 119 -1.44 -10.17 3.65
C LEU A 119 -1.81 -11.06 4.84
N THR A 120 -2.96 -10.84 5.47
CA THR A 120 -3.50 -11.76 6.49
C THR A 120 -3.87 -13.11 5.88
N GLY A 121 -4.44 -13.11 4.66
CA GLY A 121 -4.82 -14.33 3.94
C GLY A 121 -3.62 -15.21 3.57
N ILE A 122 -2.42 -14.62 3.44
CA ILE A 122 -1.16 -15.33 3.26
C ILE A 122 -0.37 -15.50 4.58
N GLY A 123 -1.02 -15.18 5.71
CA GLY A 123 -0.62 -15.52 7.08
C GLY A 123 0.38 -14.57 7.74
N PHE A 124 0.45 -13.30 7.31
CA PHE A 124 1.09 -12.25 8.10
C PHE A 124 0.18 -11.75 9.21
N THR A 125 0.79 -11.26 10.28
CA THR A 125 0.11 -10.42 11.28
C THR A 125 0.24 -8.97 10.84
N ILE A 126 -0.87 -8.22 10.95
CA ILE A 126 -0.91 -6.81 10.57
C ILE A 126 -1.49 -5.97 11.68
N GLU A 127 -0.78 -4.90 11.99
CA GLU A 127 -1.22 -3.88 12.94
C GLU A 127 -1.26 -2.52 12.25
N GLU A 128 -2.36 -1.78 12.43
CA GLU A 128 -2.41 -0.38 12.03
C GLU A 128 -1.62 0.44 13.05
N VAL A 129 -0.61 1.16 12.57
CA VAL A 129 0.28 1.92 13.43
C VAL A 129 0.14 3.41 13.20
N SER A 130 0.09 4.16 14.30
CA SER A 130 -0.05 5.62 14.30
C SER A 130 1.27 6.36 14.03
N TYR A 131 2.28 5.69 13.45
CA TYR A 131 3.57 6.31 13.23
C TYR A 131 3.50 7.30 12.07
N LEU A 132 3.54 8.56 12.50
CA LEU A 132 3.92 9.81 11.86
C LEU A 132 4.21 9.68 10.36
N THR A 133 3.41 10.42 9.59
CA THR A 133 3.77 10.93 8.27
C THR A 133 5.30 11.08 8.17
N PRO A 134 5.99 10.36 7.27
CA PRO A 134 7.32 10.79 6.85
C PRO A 134 7.12 12.25 6.44
N ASN A 135 7.86 13.15 7.07
CA ASN A 135 7.66 14.59 7.01
C ASN A 135 7.29 15.07 5.59
N GLN A 136 6.39 16.05 5.60
CA GLN A 136 6.05 17.01 4.55
C GLN A 136 7.02 17.10 3.36
#